data_AF-A0A6S7JTP9-F1
#
_entry.id   AF-A0A6S7JTP9-F1
#
_cell.length_a   1.000
_cell.length_b   1.000
_cell.length_c   1.000
_cell.angle_alpha   90.00
_cell.angle_beta   90.00
_cell.angle_gamma   90.00
#
_symmetry.space_group_name_H-M   'P 1'
#
loop_
_entity.id
_entity.type
_entity.pdbx_description
1 polymer ?
#
loop_
_entity_poly.entity_id
_entity_poly.type
_entity_poly.pdbx_seq_one_letter_code
_entity_poly.pdbx_strand_id
1 'polypeptide(L)'
;MGEDLRSVLKRFSQVETDKERPTKRLRVAEETESDSPHSDAEVELSDSEQLIVPQTEGGQNGEAPNSIPSVAEDDLLSEIAQEFADEATTGPKVSQKLADIINQRWSSRLEEPKMKGKMGKYDQPDNCEKLAVPKVNPEIWSKLNHTARGADLKLINFQKTLVKVGVALTKSTDSLVNIRANISSDAELKQQLADLVTNNTDALAMLCHVHVELLLRRRELIKPNVNKEYSSLCSSQTPITESLGMTCSPG
;
A
#
# COMPACT_ATOMS: atom_id res chain seq x y z
N MET A 1 -12.68 -34.34 -36.12
CA MET A 1 -11.79 -33.56 -37.00
C MET A 1 -11.23 -32.42 -36.17
N GLY A 2 -10.03 -32.61 -35.60
CA GLY A 2 -9.33 -31.60 -34.82
C GLY A 2 -8.12 -31.12 -35.62
N GLU A 3 -7.91 -29.81 -35.69
CA GLU A 3 -6.75 -29.22 -36.36
C GLU A 3 -5.48 -29.48 -35.54
N ASP A 4 -4.41 -29.91 -36.21
CA ASP A 4 -3.11 -30.21 -35.61
C ASP A 4 -2.45 -28.93 -35.08
N LEU A 5 -2.05 -28.97 -33.81
CA LEU A 5 -1.45 -27.86 -33.04
C LEU A 5 -0.19 -27.28 -33.72
N ARG A 6 0.49 -28.07 -34.57
CA ARG A 6 1.62 -27.59 -35.39
C ARG A 6 1.23 -26.59 -36.47
N SER A 7 0.00 -26.66 -36.98
CA SER A 7 -0.52 -25.74 -38.00
C SER A 7 -0.79 -24.35 -37.43
N VAL A 8 -1.25 -24.30 -36.17
CA VAL A 8 -1.52 -23.05 -35.44
C VAL A 8 -0.21 -22.31 -35.12
N LEU A 9 0.82 -23.01 -34.65
CA LEU A 9 2.11 -22.40 -34.32
C LEU A 9 2.86 -21.82 -35.55
N LYS A 10 2.62 -22.36 -36.76
CA LYS A 10 3.25 -21.85 -37.98
C LYS A 10 2.66 -20.51 -38.44
N ARG A 11 1.39 -20.24 -38.13
CA ARG A 11 0.72 -18.96 -38.45
C ARG A 11 1.18 -17.79 -37.58
N PHE A 12 1.71 -18.06 -36.39
CA PHE A 12 2.23 -17.01 -35.49
C PHE A 12 3.68 -16.59 -35.79
N SER A 13 4.40 -17.30 -36.67
CA SER A 13 5.83 -17.06 -36.94
C SER A 13 6.14 -16.35 -38.28
N GLN A 14 5.13 -16.00 -39.08
CA GLN A 14 5.32 -15.39 -40.42
C GLN A 14 4.45 -14.14 -40.63
N VAL A 15 4.75 -13.07 -39.91
CA VAL A 15 4.50 -11.66 -40.29
C VAL A 15 5.51 -10.81 -39.50
N GLU A 16 6.44 -10.01 -40.01
CA GLU A 16 7.05 -9.80 -41.31
C GLU A 16 8.36 -9.04 -41.01
N THR A 17 9.49 -9.50 -41.55
CA THR A 17 10.72 -8.71 -41.70
C THR A 17 10.76 -8.23 -43.15
N ASP A 18 10.70 -6.92 -43.41
CA ASP A 18 11.65 -6.19 -44.27
C ASP A 18 11.16 -4.78 -44.64
N LYS A 19 12.01 -3.79 -44.37
CA LYS A 19 12.42 -2.77 -45.35
C LYS A 19 13.59 -1.94 -44.84
N GLU A 20 14.75 -2.12 -45.48
CA GLU A 20 15.94 -1.27 -45.34
C GLU A 20 15.83 0.08 -46.07
N ARG A 21 16.76 0.96 -45.68
CA ARG A 21 16.97 2.43 -45.84
C ARG A 21 17.04 3.00 -47.27
N PRO A 22 17.17 4.35 -47.39
CA PRO A 22 18.50 4.86 -47.74
C PRO A 22 19.02 6.05 -46.90
N THR A 23 20.35 6.07 -46.77
CA THR A 23 21.22 6.99 -46.03
C THR A 23 21.51 8.29 -46.81
N LYS A 24 21.50 9.46 -46.16
CA LYS A 24 22.30 10.64 -46.56
C LYS A 24 22.90 11.36 -45.33
N ARG A 25 24.13 11.87 -45.52
CA ARG A 25 25.16 12.28 -44.55
C ARG A 25 25.06 13.78 -44.13
N LEU A 26 25.48 14.03 -42.87
CA LEU A 26 26.17 15.21 -42.26
C LEU A 26 25.60 16.64 -42.35
N ARG A 27 25.36 17.26 -41.18
CA ARG A 27 26.13 18.44 -40.67
C ARG A 27 25.86 18.73 -39.18
N VAL A 28 26.86 19.34 -38.53
CA VAL A 28 26.99 19.72 -37.10
C VAL A 28 26.43 21.12 -36.80
N ALA A 29 25.82 21.33 -35.62
CA ALA A 29 25.83 22.52 -34.73
C ALA A 29 24.74 22.31 -33.64
N GLU A 30 25.08 22.17 -32.36
CA GLU A 30 25.22 23.20 -31.30
C GLU A 30 23.89 23.59 -30.61
N GLU A 31 23.84 23.25 -29.32
CA GLU A 31 23.08 23.77 -28.17
C GLU A 31 21.66 24.38 -28.34
N THR A 32 20.68 23.82 -27.63
CA THR A 32 20.00 24.45 -26.47
C THR A 32 18.93 23.51 -25.90
N GLU A 33 18.94 23.32 -24.58
CA GLU A 33 17.99 22.53 -23.81
C GLU A 33 16.63 23.24 -23.73
N SER A 34 15.61 22.65 -24.35
CA SER A 34 14.24 22.65 -23.83
C SER A 34 13.46 21.53 -24.50
N ASP A 35 13.04 20.50 -23.75
CA ASP A 35 11.63 20.13 -23.78
C ASP A 35 11.29 19.10 -22.70
N SER A 36 10.10 19.29 -22.14
CA SER A 36 9.40 18.32 -21.31
C SER A 36 8.96 17.13 -22.20
N PRO A 37 8.74 15.94 -21.62
CA PRO A 37 7.57 15.19 -22.06
C PRO A 37 6.75 14.60 -20.91
N HIS A 38 5.50 15.06 -20.85
CA HIS A 38 4.38 14.25 -20.40
C HIS A 38 4.16 13.10 -21.38
N SER A 39 4.11 11.86 -20.88
CA SER A 39 3.29 10.79 -21.45
C SER A 39 3.19 9.65 -20.44
N ASP A 40 2.12 9.65 -19.66
CA ASP A 40 1.72 8.50 -18.86
C ASP A 40 1.12 7.44 -19.79
N ALA A 41 1.79 6.29 -19.90
CA ALA A 41 1.21 5.09 -20.47
C ALA A 41 0.79 4.17 -19.31
N GLU A 42 -0.52 4.03 -19.14
CA GLU A 42 -1.16 3.06 -18.26
C GLU A 42 -0.90 1.64 -18.80
N VAL A 43 -0.45 0.74 -17.91
CA VAL A 43 -0.45 -0.70 -18.16
C VAL A 43 -1.25 -1.33 -17.02
N GLU A 44 -2.50 -1.64 -17.29
CA GLU A 44 -3.32 -2.48 -16.42
C GLU A 44 -2.88 -3.93 -16.58
N LEU A 45 -2.56 -4.57 -15.46
CA LEU A 45 -2.49 -6.02 -15.36
C LEU A 45 -3.65 -6.45 -14.46
N SER A 46 -4.73 -6.88 -15.12
CA SER A 46 -5.85 -7.61 -14.53
C SER A 46 -5.46 -9.08 -14.50
N ASP A 47 -5.28 -9.66 -13.31
CA ASP A 47 -5.20 -11.11 -13.18
C ASP A 47 -6.36 -11.63 -12.34
N SER A 48 -6.95 -12.71 -12.85
CA SER A 48 -8.26 -13.23 -12.48
C SER A 48 -8.11 -14.40 -11.51
N GLU A 49 -8.88 -14.40 -10.43
CA GLU A 49 -9.25 -15.65 -9.74
C GLU A 49 -10.78 -15.67 -9.57
N GLN A 50 -11.46 -16.31 -10.53
CA GLN A 50 -12.86 -16.72 -10.37
C GLN A 50 -12.89 -18.14 -9.85
N LEU A 51 -13.09 -18.29 -8.53
CA LEU A 51 -13.46 -19.55 -7.92
C LEU A 51 -14.88 -19.94 -8.38
N ILE A 52 -14.97 -21.14 -8.93
CA ILE A 52 -16.20 -21.77 -9.44
C ILE A 52 -17.14 -22.02 -8.25
N VAL A 53 -18.30 -21.36 -8.24
CA VAL A 53 -19.40 -21.63 -7.31
C VAL A 53 -20.32 -22.68 -7.96
N PRO A 54 -20.57 -23.85 -7.35
CA PRO A 54 -21.61 -24.75 -7.85
C PRO A 54 -22.98 -24.18 -7.47
N GLN A 55 -23.79 -23.89 -8.47
CA GLN A 55 -25.22 -23.60 -8.31
C GLN A 55 -25.96 -24.89 -7.96
N THR A 56 -26.70 -24.90 -6.86
CA THR A 56 -27.69 -25.94 -6.55
C THR A 56 -29.04 -25.54 -7.15
N GLU A 57 -29.41 -26.17 -8.26
CA GLU A 57 -30.76 -26.11 -8.81
C GLU A 57 -31.69 -27.07 -8.04
N GLY A 58 -32.85 -26.55 -7.65
CA GLY A 58 -33.91 -27.31 -7.00
C GLY A 58 -34.70 -28.17 -7.99
N GLY A 59 -35.01 -29.40 -7.58
CA GLY A 59 -35.97 -30.29 -8.22
C GLY A 59 -36.67 -31.15 -7.17
N GLN A 60 -38.01 -31.09 -7.13
CA GLN A 60 -38.85 -31.81 -6.17
C GLN A 60 -39.26 -33.22 -6.67
N ASN A 61 -39.50 -34.08 -5.67
CA ASN A 61 -40.41 -35.25 -5.59
C ASN A 61 -39.84 -36.67 -5.68
N GLY A 62 -40.12 -37.45 -4.62
CA GLY A 62 -40.11 -38.93 -4.58
C GLY A 62 -40.00 -39.49 -3.15
N GLU A 63 -41.07 -40.12 -2.65
CA GLU A 63 -41.23 -40.70 -1.30
C GLU A 63 -40.29 -41.86 -0.93
N ALA A 64 -40.13 -42.04 0.40
CA ALA A 64 -39.28 -42.91 1.22
C ALA A 64 -39.57 -44.44 1.09
N PRO A 65 -39.01 -45.38 1.91
CA PRO A 65 -38.07 -45.24 3.03
C PRO A 65 -36.95 -46.31 3.10
N ASN A 66 -35.81 -46.01 3.74
CA ASN A 66 -35.21 -46.94 4.71
C ASN A 66 -34.08 -46.32 5.54
N SER A 67 -34.28 -46.45 6.84
CA SER A 67 -33.46 -46.21 8.01
C SER A 67 -31.94 -46.45 7.83
N ILE A 68 -31.16 -45.37 7.96
CA ILE A 68 -29.79 -45.44 8.49
C ILE A 68 -29.83 -44.66 9.82
N PRO A 69 -29.31 -45.21 10.93
CA PRO A 69 -29.36 -44.52 12.21
C PRO A 69 -28.67 -43.17 12.07
N SER A 70 -29.36 -42.11 12.48
CA SER A 70 -28.79 -40.79 12.72
C SER A 70 -27.49 -40.99 13.49
N VAL A 71 -26.37 -40.84 12.80
CA VAL A 71 -25.14 -40.43 13.47
C VAL A 71 -25.55 -39.18 14.25
N ALA A 72 -25.41 -39.23 15.58
CA ALA A 72 -25.41 -38.01 16.36
C ALA A 72 -24.51 -37.05 15.60
N GLU A 73 -25.00 -35.86 15.26
CA GLU A 73 -24.13 -34.81 14.76
C GLU A 73 -22.96 -34.77 15.72
N ASP A 74 -21.77 -35.08 15.21
CA ASP A 74 -20.60 -35.32 16.04
C ASP A 74 -20.20 -33.96 16.58
N ASP A 75 -20.79 -33.58 17.71
CA ASP A 75 -20.61 -32.29 18.39
C ASP A 75 -19.13 -31.99 18.57
N LEU A 76 -18.31 -33.05 18.74
CA LEU A 76 -16.86 -32.97 18.82
C LEU A 76 -16.21 -32.54 17.49
N LEU A 77 -16.67 -33.06 16.35
CA LEU A 77 -16.17 -32.61 15.04
C LEU A 77 -16.61 -31.19 14.72
N SER A 78 -17.79 -30.77 15.20
CA SER A 78 -18.28 -29.39 15.06
C SER A 78 -17.49 -28.42 15.95
N GLU A 79 -17.15 -28.81 17.19
CA GLU A 79 -16.30 -28.06 18.10
C GLU A 79 -14.86 -27.94 17.58
N ILE A 80 -14.29 -29.03 17.08
CA ILE A 80 -12.97 -29.01 16.41
C ILE A 80 -13.03 -28.11 15.16
N ALA A 81 -14.08 -28.20 14.34
CA ALA A 81 -14.25 -27.32 13.19
C ALA A 81 -14.38 -25.83 13.58
N GLN A 82 -15.02 -25.52 14.71
CA GLN A 82 -15.11 -24.18 15.28
C GLN A 82 -13.75 -23.68 15.81
N GLU A 83 -12.92 -24.55 16.39
CA GLU A 83 -11.53 -24.22 16.79
C GLU A 83 -10.62 -23.91 15.58
N PHE A 84 -10.87 -24.55 14.44
CA PHE A 84 -10.16 -24.27 13.18
C PHE A 84 -10.83 -23.21 12.31
N ALA A 85 -12.02 -22.75 12.68
CA ALA A 85 -12.63 -21.59 12.05
C ALA A 85 -11.88 -20.36 12.57
N ASP A 86 -11.12 -19.72 11.69
CA ASP A 86 -10.60 -18.36 11.89
C ASP A 86 -11.79 -17.38 11.95
N GLU A 87 -12.58 -17.44 13.03
CA GLU A 87 -13.66 -16.49 13.25
C GLU A 87 -13.04 -15.13 13.51
N ALA A 88 -13.12 -14.28 12.49
CA ALA A 88 -12.77 -12.88 12.59
C ALA A 88 -13.60 -12.24 13.72
N THR A 89 -12.97 -12.07 14.88
CA THR A 89 -13.59 -11.37 16.01
C THR A 89 -14.00 -9.97 15.57
N THR A 90 -15.31 -9.72 15.57
CA THR A 90 -15.87 -8.43 15.13
C THR A 90 -16.18 -7.57 16.34
N GLY A 91 -15.78 -6.30 16.31
CA GLY A 91 -16.04 -5.33 17.38
C GLY A 91 -17.50 -4.87 17.46
N PRO A 92 -17.85 -4.09 18.51
CA PRO A 92 -19.19 -3.53 18.65
C PRO A 92 -19.55 -2.57 17.51
N LYS A 93 -20.85 -2.45 17.22
CA LYS A 93 -21.35 -1.55 16.16
C LYS A 93 -21.03 -0.09 16.47
N VAL A 94 -20.53 0.64 15.46
CA VAL A 94 -20.47 2.10 15.46
C VAL A 94 -21.80 2.70 14.96
N SER A 95 -21.95 4.02 15.02
CA SER A 95 -23.13 4.68 14.46
C SER A 95 -23.30 4.35 12.96
N GLN A 96 -24.54 4.10 12.51
CA GLN A 96 -24.81 3.69 11.13
C GLN A 96 -24.26 4.69 10.11
N LYS A 97 -24.42 5.99 10.36
CA LYS A 97 -23.89 7.05 9.48
C LYS A 97 -22.37 6.96 9.31
N LEU A 98 -21.63 6.65 10.38
CA LEU A 98 -20.18 6.46 10.31
C LEU A 98 -19.84 5.18 9.53
N ALA A 99 -20.56 4.08 9.78
CA ALA A 99 -20.38 2.83 9.04
C ALA A 99 -20.59 3.03 7.54
N ASP A 100 -21.65 3.73 7.14
CA ASP A 100 -21.95 4.04 5.74
C ASP A 100 -20.82 4.85 5.09
N ILE A 101 -20.31 5.87 5.80
CA ILE A 101 -19.18 6.68 5.32
C ILE A 101 -17.94 5.80 5.13
N ILE A 102 -17.59 4.95 6.09
CA ILE A 102 -16.42 4.08 5.99
C ILE A 102 -16.58 3.07 4.86
N ASN A 103 -17.71 2.37 4.78
CA ASN A 103 -17.97 1.39 3.73
C ASN A 103 -17.94 2.01 2.33
N GLN A 104 -18.44 3.23 2.17
CA GLN A 104 -18.35 3.96 0.90
C GLN A 104 -16.91 4.38 0.56
N ARG A 105 -16.14 4.81 1.57
CA ARG A 105 -14.81 5.41 1.36
C ARG A 105 -13.68 4.40 1.29
N TRP A 106 -13.78 3.28 2.00
CA TRP A 106 -12.72 2.28 2.06
C TRP A 106 -12.46 1.61 0.72
N SER A 107 -13.49 1.51 -0.12
CA SER A 107 -13.43 0.89 -1.45
C SER A 107 -13.25 1.90 -2.60
N SER A 108 -13.10 3.20 -2.31
CA SER A 108 -13.04 4.24 -3.36
C SER A 108 -11.89 5.23 -3.19
N ARG A 109 -11.20 5.55 -4.30
CA ARG A 109 -10.15 6.57 -4.31
C ARG A 109 -10.77 7.97 -4.38
N LEU A 110 -10.21 8.90 -3.61
CA LEU A 110 -10.56 10.32 -3.74
C LEU A 110 -9.98 10.89 -5.04
N GLU A 111 -10.74 11.76 -5.70
CA GLU A 111 -10.21 12.61 -6.76
C GLU A 111 -8.99 13.40 -6.27
N GLU A 112 -7.97 13.51 -7.11
CA GLU A 112 -6.70 14.15 -6.79
C GLU A 112 -6.81 15.56 -6.18
N PRO A 113 -7.63 16.50 -6.71
CA PRO A 113 -7.76 17.82 -6.10
C PRO A 113 -8.34 17.76 -4.68
N LYS A 114 -9.28 16.85 -4.42
CA LYS A 114 -9.87 16.64 -3.09
C LYS A 114 -8.85 16.04 -2.14
N MET A 115 -8.05 15.07 -2.59
CA MET A 115 -6.97 14.48 -1.79
C MET A 115 -5.89 15.52 -1.44
N LYS A 116 -5.41 16.28 -2.43
CA LYS A 116 -4.43 17.34 -2.23
C LYS A 116 -4.94 18.42 -1.26
N GLY A 117 -6.21 18.80 -1.38
CA GLY A 117 -6.87 19.72 -0.47
C GLY A 117 -6.96 19.20 0.98
N LYS A 118 -7.09 17.87 1.19
CA LYS A 118 -7.01 17.27 2.53
C LYS A 118 -5.57 17.30 3.06
N MET A 119 -4.59 16.90 2.26
CA MET A 119 -3.17 16.88 2.67
C MET A 119 -2.63 18.28 3.00
N GLY A 120 -3.12 19.32 2.31
CA GLY A 120 -2.71 20.71 2.53
C GLY A 120 -3.11 21.29 3.90
N LYS A 121 -3.97 20.62 4.67
CA LYS A 121 -4.37 21.06 6.02
C LYS A 121 -3.39 20.61 7.13
N TYR A 122 -2.52 19.67 6.79
CA TYR A 122 -1.74 18.93 7.77
C TYR A 122 -0.25 19.22 7.61
N ASP A 123 0.14 20.45 7.95
CA ASP A 123 1.55 20.82 8.03
C ASP A 123 2.23 20.21 9.26
N GLN A 124 3.48 19.79 9.06
CA GLN A 124 4.32 19.16 10.07
C GLN A 124 4.51 20.13 11.25
N PRO A 125 4.24 19.71 12.50
CA PRO A 125 4.56 20.52 13.67
C PRO A 125 6.07 20.70 13.82
N ASP A 126 6.51 21.89 14.24
CA ASP A 126 7.93 22.24 14.34
C ASP A 126 8.73 21.31 15.27
N ASN A 127 8.12 20.84 16.36
CA ASN A 127 8.75 19.90 17.30
C ASN A 127 8.72 18.43 16.84
N CYS A 128 8.19 18.15 15.66
CA CYS A 128 8.00 16.79 15.12
C CYS A 128 8.89 16.56 13.88
N GLU A 129 10.16 16.95 13.92
CA GLU A 129 11.10 16.92 12.77
C GLU A 129 11.18 15.56 12.04
N LYS A 130 11.06 14.47 12.79
CA LYS A 130 11.11 13.10 12.25
C LYS A 130 9.83 12.67 11.52
N LEU A 131 8.74 13.42 11.67
CA LEU A 131 7.47 13.18 10.96
C LEU A 131 7.55 13.72 9.53
N ALA A 132 8.50 13.20 8.77
CA ALA A 132 8.80 13.58 7.40
C ALA A 132 9.13 12.32 6.59
N VAL A 133 9.22 12.47 5.27
CA VAL A 133 9.65 11.37 4.38
C VAL A 133 11.15 11.55 4.08
N PRO A 134 12.02 10.63 4.53
CA PRO A 134 13.42 10.63 4.16
C PRO A 134 13.60 10.53 2.64
N LYS A 135 14.48 11.37 2.10
CA LYS A 135 14.89 11.31 0.69
C LYS A 135 15.99 10.27 0.54
N VAL A 136 16.09 9.65 -0.64
CA VAL A 136 17.27 8.83 -0.97
C VAL A 136 18.49 9.74 -0.98
N ASN A 137 19.63 9.26 -0.48
CA ASN A 137 20.90 9.98 -0.58
C ASN A 137 21.13 10.44 -2.03
N PRO A 138 21.42 11.73 -2.30
CA PRO A 138 21.66 12.26 -3.64
C PRO A 138 22.71 11.49 -4.46
N GLU A 139 23.77 10.98 -3.82
CA GLU A 139 24.81 10.19 -4.48
C GLU A 139 24.24 8.87 -5.01
N ILE A 140 23.49 8.15 -4.17
CA ILE A 140 22.77 6.93 -4.57
C ILE A 140 21.73 7.26 -5.64
N TRP A 141 20.94 8.31 -5.42
CA TRP A 141 19.90 8.76 -6.33
C TRP A 141 20.43 9.03 -7.74
N SER A 142 21.61 9.66 -7.84
CA SER A 142 22.27 9.97 -9.12
C SER A 142 22.63 8.71 -9.92
N LYS A 143 22.82 7.57 -9.25
CA LYS A 143 23.21 6.29 -9.87
C LYS A 143 22.04 5.38 -10.22
N LEU A 144 20.84 5.67 -9.71
CA LEU A 144 19.65 4.88 -10.02
C LEU A 144 19.21 5.06 -11.48
N ASN A 145 18.79 3.96 -12.12
CA ASN A 145 18.13 3.99 -13.42
C ASN A 145 16.71 4.59 -13.32
N HIS A 146 16.13 4.93 -14.47
CA HIS A 146 14.81 5.56 -14.55
C HIS A 146 13.72 4.72 -13.87
N THR A 147 13.72 3.41 -14.08
CA THR A 147 12.74 2.47 -13.51
C THR A 147 12.78 2.46 -11.98
N ALA A 148 13.99 2.35 -11.40
CA ALA A 148 14.18 2.34 -9.95
C ALA A 148 13.79 3.67 -9.31
N ARG A 149 14.12 4.81 -9.96
CA ARG A 149 13.65 6.14 -9.51
C ARG A 149 12.13 6.25 -9.53
N GLY A 150 11.50 5.81 -10.62
CA GLY A 150 10.04 5.82 -10.75
C GLY A 150 9.35 4.98 -9.67
N ALA A 151 9.89 3.79 -9.38
CA ALA A 151 9.38 2.94 -8.30
C ALA A 151 9.52 3.60 -6.91
N ASP A 152 10.68 4.20 -6.61
CA ASP A 152 10.89 4.89 -5.33
C ASP A 152 9.99 6.14 -5.19
N LEU A 153 9.78 6.91 -6.26
CA LEU A 153 8.88 8.07 -6.25
C LEU A 153 7.44 7.68 -5.91
N LYS A 154 6.96 6.54 -6.43
CA LYS A 154 5.63 6.01 -6.08
C LYS A 154 5.54 5.71 -4.58
N LEU A 155 6.56 5.06 -4.02
CA LEU A 155 6.63 4.76 -2.58
C LEU A 155 6.73 6.04 -1.73
N ILE A 156 7.52 7.03 -2.15
CA ILE A 156 7.59 8.35 -1.50
C ILE A 156 6.20 9.00 -1.46
N ASN A 157 5.41 8.91 -2.53
CA ASN A 157 4.08 9.51 -2.56
C ASN A 157 3.10 8.83 -1.59
N PHE A 158 3.19 7.50 -1.43
CA PHE A 158 2.46 6.80 -0.36
C PHE A 158 2.92 7.25 1.02
N GLN A 159 4.23 7.33 1.25
CA GLN A 159 4.78 7.78 2.53
C GLN A 159 4.42 9.24 2.86
N LYS A 160 4.35 10.13 1.86
CA LYS A 160 3.88 11.52 2.05
C LYS A 160 2.44 11.52 2.56
N THR A 161 1.59 10.67 2.00
CA THR A 161 0.20 10.52 2.47
C THR A 161 0.18 10.00 3.91
N LEU A 162 0.98 8.98 4.21
CA LEU A 162 1.12 8.41 5.55
C LEU A 162 1.57 9.44 6.59
N VAL A 163 2.58 10.25 6.26
CA VAL A 163 3.06 11.35 7.12
C VAL A 163 1.95 12.36 7.40
N LYS A 164 1.16 12.73 6.38
CA LYS A 164 0.02 13.64 6.56
C LYS A 164 -1.07 13.05 7.48
N VAL A 165 -1.31 11.74 7.42
CA VAL A 165 -2.17 11.03 8.38
C VAL A 165 -1.57 11.10 9.79
N GLY A 166 -0.27 10.88 9.93
CA GLY A 166 0.44 10.99 11.21
C GLY A 166 0.29 12.38 11.82
N VAL A 167 0.47 13.43 11.02
CA VAL A 167 0.27 14.82 11.47
C VAL A 167 -1.18 15.05 11.93
N ALA A 168 -2.17 14.52 11.21
CA ALA A 168 -3.57 14.64 11.60
C ALA A 168 -3.85 13.97 12.96
N LEU A 169 -3.31 12.77 13.17
CA LEU A 169 -3.41 12.07 14.46
C LEU A 169 -2.68 12.83 15.57
N THR A 170 -1.47 13.33 15.33
CA THR A 170 -0.72 14.15 16.31
C THR A 170 -1.53 15.37 16.76
N LYS A 171 -2.14 16.11 15.82
CA LYS A 171 -2.99 17.27 16.14
C LYS A 171 -4.26 16.89 16.90
N SER A 172 -4.86 15.75 16.56
CA SER A 172 -6.02 15.18 17.27
C SER A 172 -5.65 14.83 18.72
N THR A 173 -4.55 14.10 18.92
CA THR A 173 -4.03 13.74 20.24
C THR A 173 -3.71 14.96 21.09
N ASP A 174 -3.01 15.95 20.53
CA ASP A 174 -2.69 17.19 21.25
C ASP A 174 -3.95 17.93 21.71
N SER A 175 -4.96 18.02 20.83
CA SER A 175 -6.25 18.61 21.19
C SER A 175 -6.94 17.85 22.33
N LEU A 176 -6.94 16.52 22.30
CA LEU A 176 -7.53 15.69 23.36
C LEU A 176 -6.80 15.85 24.70
N VAL A 177 -5.47 15.88 24.70
CA VAL A 177 -4.64 16.11 25.89
C VAL A 177 -4.94 17.49 26.49
N ASN A 178 -5.02 18.52 25.65
CA ASN A 178 -5.33 19.88 26.07
C ASN A 178 -6.74 19.97 26.68
N ILE A 179 -7.76 19.37 26.05
CA ILE A 179 -9.13 19.33 26.60
C ILE A 179 -9.12 18.64 27.97
N ARG A 180 -8.47 17.47 28.07
CA ARG A 180 -8.38 16.69 29.31
C ARG A 180 -7.72 17.46 30.46
N ALA A 181 -6.67 18.24 30.17
CA ALA A 181 -5.97 19.06 31.16
C ALA A 181 -6.84 20.20 31.72
N ASN A 182 -7.77 20.73 30.93
CA ASN A 182 -8.58 21.89 31.29
C ASN A 182 -9.95 21.55 31.91
N ILE A 183 -10.34 20.27 31.95
CA ILE A 183 -11.60 19.85 32.57
C ILE A 183 -11.47 19.86 34.09
N SER A 184 -12.36 20.62 34.75
CA SER A 184 -12.48 20.69 36.19
C SER A 184 -13.51 19.67 36.69
N SER A 185 -13.01 18.60 37.32
CA SER A 185 -13.75 17.66 38.19
C SER A 185 -14.77 16.68 37.57
N ASP A 186 -14.75 16.42 36.26
CA ASP A 186 -15.49 15.28 35.67
C ASP A 186 -14.55 14.07 35.51
N ALA A 187 -14.66 13.09 36.42
CA ALA A 187 -13.80 11.91 36.42
C ALA A 187 -14.11 10.95 35.25
N GLU A 188 -15.37 10.81 34.87
CA GLU A 188 -15.80 9.91 33.80
C GLU A 188 -15.36 10.46 32.44
N LEU A 189 -15.58 11.76 32.18
CA LEU A 189 -15.10 12.41 30.97
C LEU A 189 -13.57 12.40 30.86
N LYS A 190 -12.86 12.58 31.98
CA LYS A 190 -11.39 12.48 32.01
C LYS A 190 -10.90 11.08 31.66
N GLN A 191 -11.63 10.04 32.04
CA GLN A 191 -11.31 8.66 31.68
C GLN A 191 -11.59 8.41 30.20
N GLN A 192 -12.75 8.81 29.68
CA GLN A 192 -13.07 8.67 28.26
C GLN A 192 -12.05 9.39 27.36
N LEU A 193 -11.61 10.59 27.75
CA LEU A 193 -10.55 11.31 27.04
C LEU A 193 -9.20 10.60 27.14
N ALA A 194 -8.89 9.95 28.27
CA ALA A 194 -7.68 9.14 28.40
C ALA A 194 -7.72 7.95 27.43
N ASP A 195 -8.84 7.25 27.34
CA ASP A 195 -9.02 6.13 26.42
C ASP A 195 -8.89 6.57 24.95
N LEU A 196 -9.45 7.73 24.59
CA LEU A 196 -9.29 8.31 23.25
C LEU A 196 -7.83 8.69 22.95
N VAL A 197 -7.11 9.25 23.92
CA VAL A 197 -5.67 9.54 23.77
C VAL A 197 -4.91 8.23 23.51
N THR A 198 -5.17 7.18 24.31
CA THR A 198 -4.56 5.85 24.12
C THR A 198 -4.84 5.29 22.72
N ASN A 199 -6.09 5.34 22.25
CA ASN A 199 -6.45 4.89 20.91
C ASN A 199 -5.68 5.66 19.81
N ASN A 200 -5.51 6.97 19.96
CA ASN A 200 -4.76 7.77 18.98
C ASN A 200 -3.25 7.48 19.07
N THR A 201 -2.69 7.24 20.27
CA THR A 201 -1.28 6.87 20.42
C THR A 201 -0.98 5.48 19.88
N ASP A 202 -1.89 4.52 20.04
CA ASP A 202 -1.76 3.18 19.46
C ASP A 202 -1.84 3.23 17.93
N ALA A 203 -2.78 4.02 17.39
CA ALA A 203 -2.85 4.29 15.96
C ALA A 203 -1.55 4.93 15.42
N LEU A 204 -0.98 5.90 16.15
CA LEU A 204 0.33 6.48 15.82
C LEU A 204 1.45 5.44 15.87
N ALA A 205 1.46 4.56 16.86
CA ALA A 205 2.48 3.50 16.97
C ALA A 205 2.42 2.55 15.76
N MET A 206 1.23 2.08 15.40
CA MET A 206 1.02 1.25 14.20
C MET A 206 1.44 1.99 12.92
N LEU A 207 1.08 3.26 12.80
CA LEU A 207 1.45 4.09 11.66
C LEU A 207 2.98 4.27 11.54
N CYS A 208 3.64 4.54 12.66
CA CYS A 208 5.09 4.65 12.74
C CYS A 208 5.78 3.34 12.36
N HIS A 209 5.23 2.19 12.78
CA HIS A 209 5.72 0.88 12.37
C HIS A 209 5.64 0.70 10.86
N VAL A 210 4.47 0.94 10.24
CA VAL A 210 4.29 0.89 8.78
C VAL A 210 5.22 1.87 8.06
N HIS A 211 5.46 3.06 8.62
CA HIS A 211 6.38 4.03 8.05
C HIS A 211 7.81 3.49 7.98
N VAL A 212 8.31 2.88 9.08
CA VAL A 212 9.63 2.25 9.13
C VAL A 212 9.72 1.08 8.15
N GLU A 213 8.73 0.20 8.10
CA GLU A 213 8.68 -0.92 7.15
C GLU A 213 8.74 -0.43 5.69
N LEU A 214 8.03 0.65 5.35
CA LEU A 214 8.12 1.25 4.02
C LEU A 214 9.52 1.80 3.71
N LEU A 215 10.23 2.36 4.70
CA LEU A 215 11.60 2.83 4.50
C LEU A 215 12.58 1.67 4.29
N LEU A 216 12.43 0.58 5.04
CA LEU A 216 13.21 -0.63 4.82
C LEU A 216 12.92 -1.21 3.45
N ARG A 217 11.65 -1.29 3.05
CA ARG A 217 11.24 -1.77 1.74
C ARG A 217 11.82 -0.94 0.59
N ARG A 218 11.84 0.39 0.73
CA ARG A 218 12.51 1.29 -0.23
C ARG A 218 14.00 0.97 -0.37
N ARG A 219 14.70 0.75 0.75
CA ARG A 219 16.13 0.36 0.74
C ARG A 219 16.35 -0.96 0.00
N GLU A 220 15.52 -1.97 0.27
CA GLU A 220 15.61 -3.28 -0.40
C GLU A 220 15.46 -3.17 -1.92
N LEU A 221 14.52 -2.35 -2.38
CA LEU A 221 14.25 -2.14 -3.80
C LEU A 221 15.34 -1.30 -4.48
N ILE A 222 15.98 -0.39 -3.75
CA ILE A 222 17.11 0.43 -4.23
C ILE A 222 18.39 -0.42 -4.33
N LYS A 223 18.65 -1.28 -3.36
CA LYS A 223 19.90 -2.06 -3.23
C LYS A 223 20.37 -2.81 -4.50
N PRO A 224 19.52 -3.53 -5.26
CA PRO A 224 19.97 -4.21 -6.48
C PRO A 224 20.26 -3.24 -7.64
N ASN A 225 19.81 -1.99 -7.54
CA ASN A 225 19.94 -0.97 -8.58
C ASN A 225 21.15 -0.04 -8.35
N VAL A 226 21.99 -0.32 -7.36
CA VAL A 226 23.22 0.44 -7.07
C VAL A 226 24.46 -0.43 -7.24
N ASN A 227 25.58 0.19 -7.65
CA ASN A 227 26.86 -0.51 -7.79
C ASN A 227 27.30 -1.13 -6.45
N LYS A 228 28.08 -2.22 -6.49
CA LYS A 228 28.52 -2.96 -5.29
C LYS A 228 29.18 -2.07 -4.22
N GLU A 229 29.88 -1.03 -4.65
CA GLU A 229 30.54 -0.03 -3.77
C GLU A 229 29.55 0.74 -2.87
N TYR A 230 28.30 0.91 -3.31
CA TYR A 230 27.24 1.63 -2.58
C TYR A 230 26.23 0.66 -1.93
N SER A 231 26.41 -0.66 -2.11
CA SER A 231 25.48 -1.68 -1.59
C SER A 231 25.50 -1.75 -0.06
N SER A 232 26.65 -1.46 0.56
CA SER A 232 26.80 -1.37 2.03
C SER A 232 25.96 -0.25 2.64
N LEU A 233 25.78 0.87 1.93
CA LEU A 233 24.96 2.01 2.33
C LEU A 233 23.45 1.67 2.36
N CYS A 234 23.05 0.64 1.63
CA CYS A 234 21.67 0.17 1.57
C CYS A 234 21.38 -0.96 2.58
N SER A 235 22.29 -1.23 3.53
CA SER A 235 22.07 -2.28 4.53
C SER A 235 20.98 -1.91 5.54
N SER A 236 20.23 -2.91 6.02
CA SER A 236 19.24 -2.75 7.10
C SER A 236 19.86 -2.34 8.44
N GLN A 237 21.17 -2.58 8.63
CA GLN A 237 21.91 -2.20 9.84
C GLN A 237 22.25 -0.70 9.87
N THR A 238 22.16 0.00 8.73
CA THR A 238 22.37 1.46 8.68
C THR A 238 21.15 2.14 9.32
N PRO A 239 21.29 2.95 10.38
CA PRO A 239 20.16 3.69 10.95
C PRO A 239 19.40 4.50 9.91
N ILE A 240 18.09 4.63 10.08
CA ILE A 240 17.28 5.55 9.28
C ILE A 240 17.54 6.97 9.80
N THR A 241 18.23 7.77 9.00
CA THR A 241 18.49 9.19 9.23
C THR A 241 17.63 10.03 8.26
N GLU A 242 17.82 11.35 8.22
CA GLU A 242 17.12 12.27 7.29
C GLU A 242 17.26 11.86 5.81
N SER A 243 18.32 11.12 5.48
CA SER A 243 18.51 10.51 4.16
C SER A 243 18.63 9.00 4.24
N LEU A 244 17.96 8.33 3.31
CA LEU A 244 18.03 6.89 3.16
C LEU A 244 19.43 6.52 2.64
N GLY A 245 20.32 6.08 3.53
CA GLY A 245 21.61 5.46 3.17
C GLY A 245 22.89 6.06 3.78
N MET A 246 22.86 6.92 4.81
CA MET A 246 24.08 7.32 5.52
C MET A 246 23.90 7.43 7.03
N THR A 247 24.86 6.88 7.77
CA THR A 247 25.31 7.46 9.04
C THR A 247 26.23 8.63 8.70
N CYS A 248 25.86 9.85 9.07
CA CYS A 248 26.89 10.88 9.25
C CYS A 248 27.83 10.36 10.33
N SER A 249 29.07 10.02 9.97
CA SER A 249 30.13 10.01 10.97
C SER A 249 30.41 11.47 11.30
N PRO A 250 30.29 11.91 12.56
CA PRO A 250 30.85 13.18 12.95
C PRO A 250 32.38 13.02 12.89
N GLY A 251 33.01 13.77 11.99
CA GLY A 251 34.43 14.04 12.05
C GLY A 251 34.75 15.04 13.13
#